data_AF-A0A537K059-F1
#
_entry.id   AF-A0A537K059-F1
#
_cell.length_a   1.000
_cell.length_b   1.000
_cell.length_c   1.000
_cell.angle_alpha   90.00
_cell.angle_beta   90.00
_cell.angle_gamma   90.00
#
_symmetry.space_group_name_H-M   'P 1'
#
loop_
_entity.id
_entity.type
_entity.pdbx_description
1 polymer ?
#
loop_
_entity_poly.entity_id
_entity_poly.type
_entity_poly.pdbx_seq_one_letter_code
_entity_poly.pdbx_strand_id
1 'polypeptide(L)'
;MAVWLLAEGGARLRLVHPWSPRLYYAGAPAALRQAAALLGSAALRDSMSPGDPAPRRGVREPVTVRRTKRQDLLQGEVEVVEVTVADPPAFPRLVARLARVDGLTFYNCDIPLPQMYLYERRLFPLGRCAVEATPEGTIRDIAPLESPWEAEYTVPPLMILRLRLDGDPVNPNHGHRAVLHVGVDGEESALVGDTPADLLEALDRWLRRYDPDIILTEWGDSFLMPRLRRLMQLCGRPLSLNRDGGAGMRTRRPRSYMTYGQIVYTAGGSYLRGRWHLDTANSFTYEEAELPGLLELARLGRMPVQHTARTSVGTTITSMQLDQAYQEGILIPWRKSRPEAFKSGSDLLLTDRGGLTYTPLIGAYERVGELDFAAMYPAMMSRYNISQETVNCACCRDDPAARVPGIPHHLCRRRQGLIPRVLGRVLDRR
;
A
#
# COMPACT_ATOMS: atom_id res chain seq x y z
N MET A 1 11.92 -3.96 -12.42
CA MET A 1 10.58 -4.28 -11.87
C MET A 1 9.94 -5.35 -12.74
N ALA A 2 9.45 -6.44 -12.17
CA ALA A 2 8.67 -7.43 -12.93
C ALA A 2 7.20 -6.99 -12.95
N VAL A 3 6.58 -7.00 -14.13
CA VAL A 3 5.19 -6.60 -14.36
C VAL A 3 4.48 -7.75 -15.06
N TRP A 4 3.28 -8.08 -14.58
CA TRP A 4 2.40 -9.06 -15.20
C TRP A 4 1.26 -8.34 -15.89
N LEU A 5 1.04 -8.67 -17.16
CA LEU A 5 0.06 -8.02 -18.01
C LEU A 5 -0.85 -9.08 -18.63
N LEU A 6 -2.10 -8.73 -18.83
CA LEU A 6 -3.03 -9.49 -19.66
C LEU A 6 -3.16 -8.76 -20.99
N ALA A 7 -2.71 -9.37 -22.07
CA ALA A 7 -2.87 -8.84 -23.42
C ALA A 7 -4.33 -8.94 -23.88
N GLU A 8 -4.75 -8.13 -24.86
CA GLU A 8 -6.11 -8.16 -25.42
C GLU A 8 -6.48 -9.54 -25.99
N GLY A 9 -5.52 -10.28 -26.53
CA GLY A 9 -5.69 -11.68 -26.97
C GLY A 9 -5.74 -12.71 -25.83
N GLY A 10 -5.79 -12.28 -24.57
CA GLY A 10 -5.85 -13.14 -23.39
C GLY A 10 -4.51 -13.73 -22.94
N ALA A 11 -3.39 -13.41 -23.61
CA ALA A 11 -2.08 -13.91 -23.18
C ALA A 11 -1.65 -13.25 -21.86
N ARG A 12 -1.16 -14.06 -20.90
CA ARG A 12 -0.57 -13.55 -19.66
C ARG A 12 0.93 -13.40 -19.82
N LEU A 13 1.39 -12.16 -19.87
CA LEU A 13 2.78 -11.80 -20.17
C LEU A 13 3.52 -11.41 -18.90
N ARG A 14 4.71 -11.95 -18.72
CA ARG A 14 5.67 -11.49 -17.71
C ARG A 14 6.74 -10.66 -18.39
N LEU A 15 6.75 -9.36 -18.11
CA LEU A 15 7.76 -8.46 -18.62
C LEU A 15 8.60 -7.86 -17.48
N VAL A 16 9.78 -7.34 -17.81
CA VAL A 16 10.68 -6.68 -16.86
C VAL A 16 10.97 -5.27 -17.32
N HIS A 17 10.61 -4.27 -16.52
CA HIS A 17 10.97 -2.87 -16.75
C HIS A 17 12.25 -2.53 -15.97
N PRO A 18 13.35 -2.13 -16.64
CA PRO A 18 14.49 -1.50 -15.97
C PRO A 18 14.04 -0.25 -15.21
N TRP A 19 14.14 -0.27 -13.88
CA TRP A 19 13.65 0.80 -13.02
C TRP A 19 14.49 0.89 -11.76
N SER A 20 14.77 2.11 -11.33
CA SER A 20 15.62 2.42 -10.18
C SER A 20 14.86 3.31 -9.19
N PRO A 21 14.53 2.81 -7.98
CA PRO A 21 13.84 3.60 -6.98
C PRO A 21 14.71 4.75 -6.45
N ARG A 22 14.03 5.79 -5.96
CA ARG A 22 14.64 7.02 -5.47
C ARG A 22 14.19 7.31 -4.04
N LEU A 23 15.12 7.75 -3.22
CA LEU A 23 14.85 8.35 -1.91
C LEU A 23 15.50 9.73 -1.83
N TYR A 24 15.06 10.52 -0.85
CA TYR A 24 15.63 11.83 -0.58
C TYR A 24 16.02 11.95 0.88
N TYR A 25 17.06 12.74 1.15
CA TYR A 25 17.39 13.14 2.52
C TYR A 25 17.88 14.58 2.61
N ALA A 26 17.65 15.20 3.75
CA ALA A 26 18.19 16.50 4.15
C ALA A 26 18.80 16.41 5.55
N GLY A 27 19.67 17.35 5.91
CA GLY A 27 20.27 17.39 7.25
C GLY A 27 21.38 18.42 7.35
N ALA A 28 21.96 18.53 8.55
CA ALA A 28 23.09 19.43 8.78
C ALA A 28 24.31 19.03 7.93
N PRO A 29 25.21 19.97 7.58
CA PRO A 29 26.37 19.69 6.73
C PRO A 29 27.23 18.49 7.18
N ALA A 30 27.41 18.30 8.49
CA ALA A 30 28.15 17.17 9.04
C ALA A 30 27.48 15.81 8.74
N ALA A 31 26.15 15.72 8.91
CA ALA A 31 25.38 14.52 8.60
C ALA A 31 25.39 14.23 7.09
N LEU A 32 25.30 15.26 6.25
CA LEU A 32 25.41 15.13 4.79
C LEU A 32 26.78 14.58 4.36
N ARG A 33 27.88 15.03 4.98
CA ARG A 33 29.23 14.49 4.73
C ARG A 33 29.34 13.02 5.13
N GLN A 34 28.82 12.66 6.31
CA GLN A 34 28.83 11.27 6.76
C GLN A 34 28.02 10.35 5.82
N ALA A 35 26.85 10.80 5.35
CA ALA A 35 26.04 10.09 4.37
C ALA A 35 26.77 9.94 3.02
N ALA A 36 27.39 11.00 2.51
CA ALA A 36 28.17 10.99 1.28
C ALA A 36 29.32 9.99 1.33
N ALA A 37 30.03 9.95 2.46
CA ALA A 37 31.11 9.03 2.69
C ALA A 37 30.62 7.56 2.70
N LEU A 38 29.46 7.29 3.30
CA LEU A 38 28.84 5.95 3.28
C LEU A 38 28.44 5.53 1.86
N LEU A 39 27.91 6.45 1.06
CA LEU A 39 27.51 6.20 -0.33
C LEU A 39 28.71 6.05 -1.29
N GLY A 40 29.92 6.39 -0.84
CA GLY A 40 31.12 6.34 -1.67
C GLY A 40 31.17 7.38 -2.79
N SER A 41 30.17 8.26 -2.91
CA SER A 41 30.03 9.19 -4.03
C SER A 41 31.07 10.30 -4.00
N ALA A 42 31.85 10.45 -5.07
CA ALA A 42 32.78 11.57 -5.25
C ALA A 42 32.04 12.92 -5.43
N ALA A 43 30.82 12.91 -5.97
CA ALA A 43 30.00 14.08 -6.29
C ALA A 43 29.57 14.96 -5.08
N LEU A 44 29.88 14.54 -3.85
CA LEU A 44 29.63 15.31 -2.62
C LEU A 44 30.92 15.62 -1.84
N ARG A 45 32.10 15.28 -2.39
CA ARG A 45 33.41 15.41 -1.72
C ARG A 45 34.04 16.80 -1.80
N ASP A 46 33.52 17.71 -2.62
CA ASP A 46 34.02 19.10 -2.75
C ASP A 46 33.86 19.96 -1.48
N SER A 47 33.35 19.37 -0.39
CA SER A 47 33.21 20.02 0.93
C SER A 47 33.95 19.27 2.06
N MET A 48 34.86 18.36 1.73
CA MET A 48 35.67 17.63 2.71
C MET A 48 36.95 18.40 3.04
N SER A 49 37.08 18.85 4.29
CA SER A 49 38.38 19.26 4.85
C SER A 49 39.27 18.03 5.06
N PRO A 50 40.60 18.14 4.92
CA PRO A 50 41.52 17.04 5.18
C PRO A 50 41.51 16.73 6.69
N GLY A 51 40.75 15.70 7.09
CA GLY A 51 40.63 15.28 8.49
C GLY A 51 39.40 14.44 8.86
N ASP A 52 38.37 14.41 8.01
CA ASP A 52 37.17 13.60 8.30
C ASP A 52 37.48 12.08 8.19
N PRO A 53 37.07 11.25 9.17
CA PRO A 53 37.36 9.82 9.17
C PRO A 53 36.67 9.10 8.01
N ALA A 54 37.46 8.38 7.20
CA ALA A 54 36.93 7.55 6.13
C ALA A 54 36.06 6.41 6.71
N PRO A 55 34.83 6.20 6.22
CA PRO A 55 33.97 5.15 6.73
C PRO A 55 34.54 3.77 6.41
N ARG A 56 34.53 2.90 7.41
CA ARG A 56 35.21 1.60 7.41
C ARG A 56 34.65 0.54 6.45
N ARG A 57 33.58 0.83 5.68
CA ARG A 57 33.02 0.02 4.57
C ARG A 57 31.91 0.81 3.86
N GLY A 58 32.18 1.33 2.66
CA GLY A 58 31.16 1.98 1.82
C GLY A 58 30.06 1.01 1.34
N VAL A 59 28.93 1.56 0.92
CA VAL A 59 27.87 0.87 0.20
C VAL A 59 28.47 0.30 -1.11
N ARG A 60 28.24 -0.98 -1.40
CA ARG A 60 28.72 -1.64 -2.64
C ARG A 60 27.73 -1.49 -3.78
N GLU A 61 26.49 -1.18 -3.43
CA GLU A 61 25.36 -1.10 -4.32
C GLU A 61 25.49 0.15 -5.22
N PRO A 62 25.34 0.02 -6.55
CA PRO A 62 25.50 1.15 -7.46
C PRO A 62 24.40 2.18 -7.22
N VAL A 63 24.83 3.40 -6.91
CA VAL A 63 23.95 4.54 -6.63
C VAL A 63 24.35 5.75 -7.45
N THR A 64 23.36 6.56 -7.83
CA THR A 64 23.58 7.90 -8.37
C THR A 64 23.07 8.91 -7.36
N VAL A 65 23.88 9.92 -7.06
CA VAL A 65 23.60 10.91 -6.03
C VAL A 65 23.66 12.30 -6.62
N ARG A 66 22.67 13.14 -6.35
CA ARG A 66 22.67 14.55 -6.76
C ARG A 66 21.98 15.44 -5.74
N ARG A 67 22.44 16.69 -5.63
CA ARG A 67 21.70 17.74 -4.90
C ARG A 67 20.57 18.25 -5.79
N THR A 68 19.42 18.51 -5.19
CA THR A 68 18.25 19.06 -5.88
C THR A 68 17.38 19.80 -4.89
N LYS A 69 16.45 20.60 -5.42
CA LYS A 69 15.36 21.19 -4.64
C LYS A 69 14.08 20.40 -4.82
N ARG A 70 13.29 20.28 -3.76
CA ARG A 70 11.97 19.62 -3.75
C ARG A 70 11.03 20.38 -2.82
N GLN A 71 9.73 20.18 -3.00
CA GLN A 71 8.71 20.80 -2.17
C GLN A 71 8.48 19.96 -0.91
N ASP A 72 8.68 20.53 0.27
CA ASP A 72 8.11 20.02 1.53
C ASP A 72 6.69 20.57 1.71
N LEU A 73 5.78 19.73 2.20
CA LEU A 73 4.37 20.10 2.34
C LEU A 73 4.16 21.33 3.24
N LEU A 74 5.02 21.51 4.24
CA LEU A 74 4.87 22.54 5.27
C LEU A 74 5.94 23.65 5.17
N GLN A 75 7.17 23.31 4.76
CA GLN A 75 8.31 24.24 4.74
C GLN A 75 8.47 24.99 3.42
N GLY A 76 7.81 24.57 2.34
CA GLY A 76 8.08 25.14 1.02
C GLY A 76 9.20 24.38 0.29
N GLU A 77 9.91 25.08 -0.59
CA GLU A 77 11.06 24.51 -1.28
C GLU A 77 12.22 24.28 -0.31
N VAL A 78 12.77 23.05 -0.31
CA VAL A 78 13.89 22.64 0.52
C VAL A 78 14.99 21.99 -0.33
N GLU A 79 16.25 22.18 0.08
CA GLU A 79 17.38 21.48 -0.52
C GLU A 79 17.50 20.06 0.04
N VAL A 80 17.62 19.08 -0.86
CA VAL A 80 17.73 17.66 -0.53
C VAL A 80 18.81 17.00 -1.38
N VAL A 81 19.30 15.86 -0.91
CA VAL A 81 20.08 14.92 -1.70
C VAL A 81 19.16 13.82 -2.19
N GLU A 82 19.08 13.66 -3.51
CA GLU A 82 18.42 12.52 -4.15
C GLU A 82 19.41 11.37 -4.31
N VAL A 83 18.98 10.16 -3.92
CA VAL A 83 19.73 8.92 -4.14
C VAL A 83 18.89 8.00 -5.01
N THR A 84 19.40 7.70 -6.20
CA THR A 84 18.85 6.69 -7.11
C THR A 84 19.58 5.38 -6.90
N VAL A 85 18.84 4.30 -6.66
CA VAL A 85 19.42 2.97 -6.40
C VAL A 85 19.24 2.10 -7.63
N ALA A 86 20.34 1.69 -8.25
CA ALA A 86 20.28 0.93 -9.50
C ALA A 86 19.59 -0.43 -9.33
N ASP A 87 19.83 -1.11 -8.21
CA ASP A 87 19.23 -2.41 -7.87
C ASP A 87 18.06 -2.25 -6.86
N PRO A 88 16.79 -2.40 -7.27
CA PRO A 88 15.65 -2.17 -6.37
C PRO A 88 15.63 -3.03 -5.09
N PRO A 89 15.95 -4.34 -5.11
CA PRO A 89 16.10 -5.16 -3.90
C PRO A 89 17.08 -4.61 -2.85
N ALA A 90 18.10 -3.85 -3.26
CA ALA A 90 19.04 -3.21 -2.34
C ALA A 90 18.46 -2.00 -1.61
N PHE A 91 17.39 -1.39 -2.13
CA PHE A 91 16.85 -0.13 -1.63
C PHE A 91 16.54 -0.14 -0.12
N PRO A 92 15.82 -1.13 0.46
CA PRO A 92 15.54 -1.12 1.90
C PRO A 92 16.80 -1.26 2.77
N ARG A 93 17.80 -2.01 2.28
CA ARG A 93 19.08 -2.17 2.99
C ARG A 93 19.87 -0.87 2.99
N LEU A 94 19.86 -0.14 1.88
CA LEU A 94 20.49 1.17 1.78
C LEU A 94 19.83 2.18 2.73
N VAL A 95 18.50 2.27 2.70
CA VAL A 95 17.73 3.12 3.62
C VAL A 95 18.10 2.81 5.07
N ALA A 96 18.11 1.53 5.46
CA ALA A 96 18.47 1.11 6.81
C ALA A 96 19.92 1.45 7.22
N ARG A 97 20.86 1.50 6.26
CA ARG A 97 22.24 1.94 6.53
C ARG A 97 22.32 3.45 6.71
N LEU A 98 21.71 4.23 5.81
CA LEU A 98 21.70 5.69 5.90
C LEU A 98 20.98 6.18 7.15
N ALA A 99 19.91 5.49 7.57
CA ALA A 99 19.16 5.79 8.78
C ALA A 99 19.97 5.70 10.08
N ARG A 100 21.21 5.18 10.04
CA ARG A 100 22.14 5.16 11.18
C ARG A 100 22.92 6.47 11.33
N VAL A 101 22.83 7.38 10.37
CA VAL A 101 23.45 8.70 10.44
C VAL A 101 22.46 9.64 11.13
N ASP A 102 22.84 10.10 12.32
CA ASP A 102 22.03 11.02 13.10
C ASP A 102 21.92 12.40 12.42
N GLY A 103 20.79 13.07 12.60
CA GLY A 103 20.53 14.40 12.03
C GLY A 103 20.10 14.42 10.57
N LEU A 104 19.82 13.24 9.96
CA LEU A 104 19.18 13.14 8.65
C LEU A 104 17.66 13.05 8.76
N THR A 105 16.98 13.81 7.93
CA THR A 105 15.55 13.68 7.64
C THR A 105 15.38 12.98 6.30
N PHE A 106 14.60 11.90 6.26
CA PHE A 106 14.39 11.08 5.06
C PHE A 106 13.00 11.26 4.48
N TYR A 107 12.93 11.14 3.16
CA TYR A 107 11.69 11.21 2.40
C TYR A 107 11.62 10.11 1.34
N ASN A 108 10.39 9.69 1.02
CA ASN A 108 10.02 8.71 -0.01
C ASN A 108 10.76 7.36 0.16
N CYS A 109 11.15 6.99 1.38
CA CYS A 109 11.99 5.81 1.62
C CYS A 109 11.22 4.59 2.18
N ASP A 110 9.95 4.74 2.56
CA ASP A 110 9.09 3.68 3.10
C ASP A 110 7.88 3.34 2.21
N ILE A 111 7.78 3.97 1.03
CA ILE A 111 6.80 3.59 0.01
C ILE A 111 7.19 2.20 -0.54
N PRO A 112 6.31 1.20 -0.49
CA PRO A 112 6.58 -0.11 -1.06
C PRO A 112 7.02 -0.01 -2.53
N LEU A 113 8.10 -0.68 -2.92
CA LEU A 113 8.67 -0.55 -4.27
C LEU A 113 7.67 -0.78 -5.43
N PRO A 114 6.76 -1.77 -5.38
CA PRO A 114 5.74 -1.90 -6.42
C PRO A 114 4.82 -0.67 -6.51
N GLN A 115 4.46 -0.08 -5.37
CA GLN A 115 3.59 1.10 -5.28
C GLN A 115 4.32 2.36 -5.75
N MET A 116 5.60 2.53 -5.37
CA MET A 116 6.43 3.62 -5.89
C MET A 116 6.57 3.55 -7.42
N TYR A 117 6.74 2.34 -7.98
CA TYR A 117 6.75 2.13 -9.43
C TYR A 117 5.42 2.50 -10.08
N LEU A 118 4.29 2.12 -9.47
CA LEU A 118 2.96 2.48 -9.96
C LEU A 118 2.75 4.00 -9.94
N TYR A 119 3.17 4.70 -8.88
CA TYR A 119 3.13 6.16 -8.82
C TYR A 119 3.98 6.79 -9.93
N GLU A 120 5.24 6.38 -10.06
CA GLU A 120 6.18 6.97 -11.02
C GLU A 120 5.73 6.77 -12.48
N ARG A 121 5.18 5.60 -12.80
CA ARG A 121 4.68 5.29 -14.14
C ARG A 121 3.21 5.66 -14.34
N ARG A 122 2.55 6.21 -13.32
CA ARG A 122 1.11 6.50 -13.29
C ARG A 122 0.23 5.30 -13.63
N LEU A 123 0.75 4.10 -13.37
CA LEU A 123 0.05 2.84 -13.59
C LEU A 123 -0.77 2.48 -12.37
N PHE A 124 -1.76 1.63 -12.56
CA PHE A 124 -2.62 1.11 -11.50
C PHE A 124 -3.14 -0.27 -11.91
N PRO A 125 -3.49 -1.14 -10.94
CA PRO A 125 -4.03 -2.46 -11.26
C PRO A 125 -5.27 -2.36 -12.13
N LEU A 126 -5.47 -3.31 -13.06
CA LEU A 126 -6.63 -3.38 -13.96
C LEU A 126 -6.76 -2.23 -14.97
N GLY A 127 -5.89 -1.22 -14.93
CA GLY A 127 -5.86 -0.17 -15.96
C GLY A 127 -5.26 -0.67 -17.26
N ARG A 128 -5.85 -0.30 -18.39
CA ARG A 128 -5.23 -0.51 -19.70
C ARG A 128 -3.94 0.32 -19.80
N CYS A 129 -2.94 -0.26 -20.45
CA CYS A 129 -1.66 0.41 -20.71
C CYS A 129 -1.11 0.01 -22.08
N ALA A 130 -0.43 0.94 -22.73
CA ALA A 130 0.39 0.67 -23.91
C ALA A 130 1.79 0.24 -23.44
N VAL A 131 2.34 -0.79 -24.09
CA VAL A 131 3.65 -1.35 -23.72
C VAL A 131 4.49 -1.60 -24.96
N GLU A 132 5.68 -1.03 -24.97
CA GLU A 132 6.72 -1.37 -25.92
C GLU A 132 7.76 -2.25 -25.23
N ALA A 133 7.95 -3.47 -25.75
CA ALA A 133 8.88 -4.43 -25.16
C ALA A 133 9.76 -5.09 -26.22
N THR A 134 10.95 -5.52 -25.81
CA THR A 134 11.82 -6.35 -26.64
C THR A 134 11.31 -7.79 -26.72
N PRO A 135 11.73 -8.59 -27.72
CA PRO A 135 11.38 -10.02 -27.80
C PRO A 135 11.77 -10.82 -26.56
N GLU A 136 12.81 -10.38 -25.83
CA GLU A 136 13.30 -11.00 -24.59
C GLU A 136 12.46 -10.62 -23.35
N GLY A 137 11.39 -9.84 -23.52
CA GLY A 137 10.46 -9.46 -22.45
C GLY A 137 10.90 -8.26 -21.61
N THR A 138 11.80 -7.42 -22.13
CA THR A 138 12.21 -6.18 -21.45
C THR A 138 11.37 -5.00 -21.91
N ILE A 139 10.72 -4.29 -20.98
CA ILE A 139 9.93 -3.08 -21.27
C ILE A 139 10.88 -1.92 -21.58
N ARG A 140 10.67 -1.29 -22.74
CA ARG A 140 11.29 -0.02 -23.14
C ARG A 140 10.45 1.17 -22.69
N ASP A 141 9.15 1.10 -22.93
CA ASP A 141 8.19 2.09 -22.48
C ASP A 141 6.86 1.46 -22.04
N ILE A 142 6.21 2.09 -21.08
CA ILE A 142 4.89 1.70 -20.58
C ILE A 142 4.14 2.93 -20.07
N ALA A 143 2.95 3.14 -20.60
CA ALA A 143 2.11 4.28 -20.26
C ALA A 143 0.65 3.86 -20.02
N PRO A 144 -0.03 4.45 -19.03
CA PRO A 144 -1.46 4.20 -18.82
C PRO A 144 -2.26 4.76 -20.01
N LEU A 145 -3.32 4.05 -20.38
CA LEU A 145 -4.31 4.49 -21.38
C LEU A 145 -5.60 4.99 -20.74
N GLU A 146 -5.70 4.89 -19.42
CA GLU A 146 -6.89 5.20 -18.62
C GLU A 146 -6.50 5.97 -17.37
N SER A 147 -7.50 6.59 -16.75
CA SER A 147 -7.40 7.17 -15.41
C SER A 147 -8.03 6.24 -14.38
N PRO A 148 -7.43 6.08 -13.18
CA PRO A 148 -8.06 5.30 -12.10
C PRO A 148 -9.38 5.93 -11.63
N TRP A 149 -9.60 7.22 -11.94
CA TRP A 149 -10.78 7.99 -11.54
C TRP A 149 -11.94 7.93 -12.55
N GLU A 150 -11.82 7.19 -13.65
CA GLU A 150 -12.95 6.94 -14.56
C GLU A 150 -14.07 6.20 -13.82
N ALA A 151 -15.30 6.71 -13.88
CA ALA A 151 -16.46 6.14 -13.18
C ALA A 151 -16.83 4.76 -13.74
N GLU A 152 -16.78 4.63 -15.05
CA GLU A 152 -17.06 3.40 -15.77
C GLU A 152 -15.75 2.85 -16.35
N TYR A 153 -15.48 1.57 -16.07
CA TYR A 153 -14.34 0.86 -16.64
C TYR A 153 -14.68 -0.62 -16.77
N THR A 154 -14.00 -1.31 -17.68
CA THR A 154 -14.19 -2.75 -17.89
C THR A 154 -13.13 -3.52 -17.11
N VAL A 155 -13.55 -4.47 -16.28
CA VAL A 155 -12.62 -5.41 -15.65
C VAL A 155 -12.19 -6.43 -16.72
N PRO A 156 -10.88 -6.68 -16.92
CA PRO A 156 -10.42 -7.71 -17.83
C PRO A 156 -11.02 -9.09 -17.46
N PRO A 157 -11.16 -10.02 -18.42
CA PRO A 157 -11.65 -11.37 -18.13
C PRO A 157 -10.61 -12.12 -17.29
N LEU A 158 -10.82 -12.18 -15.98
CA LEU A 158 -9.94 -12.83 -15.02
C LEU A 158 -10.42 -14.26 -14.75
N MET A 159 -9.51 -15.23 -14.85
CA MET A 159 -9.78 -16.62 -14.49
C MET A 159 -9.67 -16.79 -12.97
N ILE A 160 -10.74 -17.27 -12.31
CA ILE A 160 -10.81 -17.39 -10.86
C ILE A 160 -10.92 -18.86 -10.46
N LEU A 161 -9.94 -19.34 -9.70
CA LEU A 161 -9.98 -20.64 -9.04
C LEU A 161 -10.29 -20.44 -7.56
N ARG A 162 -11.36 -21.09 -7.08
CA ARG A 162 -11.82 -21.05 -5.70
C ARG A 162 -11.36 -22.30 -4.96
N LEU A 163 -10.81 -22.11 -3.76
CA LEU A 163 -10.48 -23.18 -2.82
C LEU A 163 -11.26 -22.97 -1.53
N ARG A 164 -12.11 -23.92 -1.17
CA ARG A 164 -12.91 -23.90 0.06
C ARG A 164 -12.74 -25.22 0.82
N LEU A 165 -12.82 -25.15 2.13
CA LEU A 165 -12.88 -26.36 2.95
C LEU A 165 -14.35 -26.80 3.08
N ASP A 166 -14.57 -28.10 3.11
CA ASP A 166 -15.90 -28.69 3.28
C ASP A 166 -16.52 -28.35 4.65
N GLY A 167 -17.86 -28.26 4.70
CA GLY A 167 -18.64 -27.88 5.89
C GLY A 167 -19.06 -26.39 5.96
N ASP A 168 -19.90 -26.07 6.94
CA ASP A 168 -20.19 -24.68 7.33
C ASP A 168 -18.90 -23.96 7.74
N PRO A 169 -18.82 -22.60 7.64
CA PRO A 169 -17.59 -21.83 7.87
C PRO A 169 -17.14 -21.90 9.35
N VAL A 170 -16.59 -23.03 9.74
CA VAL A 170 -15.94 -23.28 11.02
C VAL A 170 -14.46 -23.03 10.82
N ASN A 171 -13.89 -22.16 11.64
CA ASN A 171 -12.48 -21.81 11.56
C ASN A 171 -11.58 -23.07 11.67
N PRO A 172 -10.85 -23.45 10.59
CA PRO A 172 -10.11 -24.71 10.54
C PRO A 172 -8.90 -24.74 11.47
N ASN A 173 -8.50 -23.59 12.02
CA ASN A 173 -7.41 -23.50 13.00
C ASN A 173 -7.75 -24.20 14.33
N HIS A 174 -9.02 -24.55 14.59
CA HIS A 174 -9.46 -25.23 15.82
C HIS A 174 -9.64 -26.75 15.66
N GLY A 175 -8.92 -27.37 14.70
CA GLY A 175 -8.83 -28.83 14.60
C GLY A 175 -9.79 -29.49 13.60
N HIS A 176 -10.49 -28.70 12.78
CA HIS A 176 -11.35 -29.24 11.74
C HIS A 176 -10.49 -29.87 10.62
N ARG A 177 -10.70 -31.16 10.35
CA ARG A 177 -10.27 -31.81 9.11
C ARG A 177 -11.46 -31.80 8.16
N ALA A 178 -11.32 -31.07 7.07
CA ALA A 178 -12.33 -30.94 6.03
C ALA A 178 -11.71 -31.30 4.68
N VAL A 179 -12.54 -31.79 3.77
CA VAL A 179 -12.14 -32.05 2.37
C VAL A 179 -11.88 -30.71 1.69
N LEU A 180 -10.84 -30.62 0.87
CA LEU A 180 -10.57 -29.41 0.11
C LEU A 180 -11.36 -29.46 -1.19
N HIS A 181 -12.23 -28.50 -1.43
CA HIS A 181 -12.93 -28.34 -2.69
C HIS A 181 -12.20 -27.32 -3.57
N VAL A 182 -12.18 -27.60 -4.87
CA VAL A 182 -11.70 -26.68 -5.90
C VAL A 182 -12.85 -26.38 -6.87
N GLY A 183 -12.94 -25.14 -7.33
CA GLY A 183 -13.94 -24.75 -8.32
C GLY A 183 -13.47 -23.67 -9.29
N VAL A 184 -13.91 -23.76 -10.55
CA VAL A 184 -13.68 -22.79 -11.63
C VAL A 184 -14.94 -22.76 -12.51
N ASP A 185 -15.51 -21.58 -12.77
CA ASP A 185 -16.63 -21.36 -13.71
C ASP A 185 -17.79 -22.37 -13.60
N GLY A 186 -18.17 -22.74 -12.37
CA GLY A 186 -19.24 -23.70 -12.09
C GLY A 186 -18.84 -25.19 -12.14
N GLU A 187 -17.64 -25.52 -12.61
CA GLU A 187 -17.03 -26.84 -12.41
C GLU A 187 -16.48 -26.90 -10.98
N GLU A 188 -17.00 -27.80 -10.14
CA GLU A 188 -16.51 -28.02 -8.78
C GLU A 188 -16.11 -29.49 -8.57
N SER A 189 -15.08 -29.70 -7.75
CA SER A 189 -14.63 -31.03 -7.38
C SER A 189 -14.09 -31.07 -5.96
N ALA A 190 -14.45 -32.12 -5.22
CA ALA A 190 -13.81 -32.46 -3.97
C ALA A 190 -12.43 -33.10 -4.27
N LEU A 191 -11.36 -32.51 -3.74
CA LEU A 191 -10.02 -33.06 -3.85
C LEU A 191 -9.84 -34.20 -2.83
N VAL A 192 -10.22 -35.39 -3.25
CA VAL A 192 -10.08 -36.63 -2.49
C VAL A 192 -8.83 -37.39 -2.97
N GLY A 193 -8.07 -37.93 -2.03
CA GLY A 193 -6.90 -38.77 -2.30
C GLY A 193 -6.48 -39.51 -1.03
N ASP A 194 -5.90 -40.69 -1.21
CA ASP A 194 -5.48 -41.55 -0.09
C ASP A 194 -4.22 -41.01 0.58
N THR A 195 -3.42 -40.25 -0.16
CA THR A 195 -2.17 -39.66 0.33
C THR A 195 -2.14 -38.13 0.15
N PRO A 196 -1.32 -37.41 0.94
CA PRO A 196 -1.07 -35.99 0.69
C PRO A 196 -0.50 -35.68 -0.70
N ALA A 197 0.20 -36.64 -1.33
CA ALA A 197 0.73 -36.48 -2.67
C ALA A 197 -0.38 -36.46 -3.72
N ASP A 198 -1.41 -37.28 -3.55
CA ASP A 198 -2.58 -37.33 -4.45
C ASP A 198 -3.36 -36.01 -4.39
N LEU A 199 -3.53 -35.42 -3.20
CA LEU A 199 -4.16 -34.12 -3.04
C LEU A 199 -3.37 -33.01 -3.75
N LEU A 200 -2.04 -33.00 -3.61
CA LEU A 200 -1.18 -32.03 -4.30
C LEU A 200 -1.25 -32.21 -5.82
N GLU A 201 -1.24 -33.45 -6.30
CA GLU A 201 -1.33 -33.74 -7.74
C GLU A 201 -2.69 -33.36 -8.32
N ALA A 202 -3.78 -33.65 -7.61
CA ALA A 202 -5.11 -33.22 -7.99
C ALA A 202 -5.22 -31.69 -8.06
N LEU A 203 -4.74 -30.97 -7.04
CA LEU A 203 -4.73 -29.51 -7.05
C LEU A 203 -3.84 -28.94 -8.17
N ASP A 204 -2.65 -29.49 -8.40
CA ASP A 204 -1.75 -29.03 -9.45
C ASP A 204 -2.33 -29.23 -10.86
N ARG A 205 -3.10 -30.31 -11.09
CA ARG A 205 -3.84 -30.52 -12.35
C ARG A 205 -4.82 -29.38 -12.62
N TRP A 206 -5.57 -28.93 -11.61
CA TRP A 206 -6.47 -27.78 -11.75
C TRP A 206 -5.71 -26.48 -12.02
N LEU A 207 -4.65 -26.22 -11.26
CA LEU A 207 -3.81 -25.04 -11.45
C LEU A 207 -3.22 -24.96 -12.86
N ARG A 208 -2.74 -26.08 -13.41
CA ARG A 208 -2.18 -26.16 -14.76
C ARG A 208 -3.23 -26.11 -15.86
N ARG A 209 -4.38 -26.77 -15.66
CA ARG A 209 -5.48 -26.81 -16.65
C ARG A 209 -6.09 -25.43 -16.86
N TYR A 210 -6.36 -24.70 -15.78
CA TYR A 210 -7.08 -23.43 -15.84
C TYR A 210 -6.17 -22.20 -15.84
N ASP A 211 -4.92 -22.32 -15.38
CA ASP A 211 -3.99 -21.21 -15.18
C ASP A 211 -4.66 -19.93 -14.62
N PRO A 212 -5.21 -19.97 -13.39
CA PRO A 212 -6.03 -18.88 -12.86
C PRO A 212 -5.27 -17.58 -12.61
N ASP A 213 -5.89 -16.44 -12.89
CA ASP A 213 -5.36 -15.12 -12.52
C ASP A 213 -5.56 -14.84 -11.01
N ILE A 214 -6.60 -15.42 -10.42
CA ILE A 214 -6.92 -15.30 -9.00
C ILE A 214 -7.10 -16.69 -8.40
N ILE A 215 -6.39 -16.97 -7.31
CA ILE A 215 -6.69 -18.06 -6.38
C ILE A 215 -7.39 -17.43 -5.19
N LEU A 216 -8.70 -17.64 -5.13
CA LEU A 216 -9.55 -17.18 -4.04
C LEU A 216 -9.68 -18.32 -3.02
N THR A 217 -9.48 -18.01 -1.75
CA THR A 217 -9.46 -19.02 -0.69
C THR A 217 -10.28 -18.58 0.51
N GLU A 218 -10.79 -19.54 1.26
CA GLU A 218 -11.27 -19.34 2.62
C GLU A 218 -10.19 -19.80 3.61
N TRP A 219 -9.83 -18.94 4.57
CA TRP A 219 -8.76 -19.21 5.53
C TRP A 219 -7.40 -19.49 4.87
N GLY A 220 -7.18 -18.87 3.70
CA GLY A 220 -5.98 -18.99 2.89
C GLY A 220 -4.70 -18.70 3.64
N ASP A 221 -4.64 -17.53 4.27
CA ASP A 221 -3.45 -17.00 4.90
C ASP A 221 -3.14 -17.67 6.25
N SER A 222 -4.19 -17.96 7.03
CA SER A 222 -4.05 -18.51 8.38
C SER A 222 -3.81 -20.02 8.37
N PHE A 223 -4.43 -20.75 7.42
CA PHE A 223 -4.48 -22.21 7.45
C PHE A 223 -4.03 -22.85 6.13
N LEU A 224 -4.73 -22.58 5.03
CA LEU A 224 -4.61 -23.38 3.80
C LEU A 224 -3.22 -23.27 3.17
N MET A 225 -2.72 -22.05 2.95
CA MET A 225 -1.40 -21.82 2.33
C MET A 225 -0.25 -22.33 3.20
N PRO A 226 -0.22 -22.09 4.54
CA PRO A 226 0.76 -22.72 5.42
C PRO A 226 0.74 -24.25 5.35
N ARG A 227 -0.45 -24.87 5.31
CA ARG A 227 -0.62 -26.32 5.22
C ARG A 227 -0.11 -26.86 3.87
N LEU A 228 -0.54 -26.29 2.75
CA LEU A 228 -0.10 -26.69 1.41
C LEU A 228 1.42 -26.61 1.28
N ARG A 229 2.04 -25.53 1.77
CA ARG A 229 3.50 -25.40 1.80
C ARG A 229 4.18 -26.53 2.59
N ARG A 230 3.63 -26.91 3.75
CA ARG A 230 4.16 -28.03 4.54
C ARG A 230 4.02 -29.35 3.78
N LEU A 231 2.87 -29.61 3.15
CA LEU A 231 2.65 -30.83 2.36
C LEU A 231 3.60 -30.91 1.16
N MET A 232 3.78 -29.81 0.42
CA MET A 232 4.73 -29.72 -0.68
C MET A 232 6.16 -30.08 -0.24
N GLN A 233 6.58 -29.61 0.93
CA GLN A 233 7.90 -29.92 1.50
C GLN A 233 8.01 -31.39 1.93
N LEU A 234 6.99 -31.94 2.59
CA LEU A 234 6.98 -33.33 3.05
C LEU A 234 6.97 -34.32 1.89
N CYS A 235 6.23 -34.04 0.83
CA CYS A 235 6.09 -34.92 -0.33
C CYS A 235 7.14 -34.68 -1.42
N GLY A 236 7.93 -33.61 -1.33
CA GLY A 236 8.86 -33.19 -2.39
C GLY A 236 8.14 -32.80 -3.69
N ARG A 237 6.88 -32.40 -3.63
CA ARG A 237 6.02 -32.09 -4.79
C ARG A 237 5.58 -30.62 -4.76
N PRO A 238 6.23 -29.73 -5.53
CA PRO A 238 5.84 -28.33 -5.58
C PRO A 238 4.56 -28.13 -6.42
N LEU A 239 3.66 -27.26 -5.93
CA LEU A 239 2.50 -26.80 -6.69
C LEU A 239 2.86 -25.62 -7.61
N SER A 240 2.16 -25.52 -8.75
CA SER A 240 2.27 -24.42 -9.72
C SER A 240 1.58 -23.12 -9.28
N LEU A 241 1.72 -22.77 -7.99
CA LEU A 241 1.09 -21.58 -7.40
C LEU A 241 1.62 -20.27 -8.00
N ASN A 242 2.92 -20.21 -8.31
CA ASN A 242 3.54 -19.06 -8.95
C ASN A 242 3.73 -19.31 -10.45
N ARG A 243 3.42 -18.31 -11.29
CA ARG A 243 3.68 -18.38 -12.74
C ARG A 243 5.15 -18.20 -13.10
N ASP A 244 5.98 -17.62 -12.22
CA ASP A 244 7.42 -17.43 -12.49
C ASP A 244 8.30 -18.66 -12.15
N GLY A 245 7.71 -19.79 -11.74
CA GLY A 245 8.34 -21.11 -11.66
C GLY A 245 9.50 -21.29 -10.66
N GLY A 246 10.12 -20.21 -10.17
CA GLY A 246 11.41 -20.25 -9.46
C GLY A 246 11.43 -19.60 -8.08
N ALA A 247 10.33 -19.04 -7.60
CA ALA A 247 10.28 -18.40 -6.29
C ALA A 247 9.28 -19.09 -5.37
N GLY A 248 9.71 -19.38 -4.15
CA GLY A 248 8.80 -19.81 -3.09
C GLY A 248 7.73 -18.74 -2.79
N MET A 249 6.67 -19.16 -2.10
CA MET A 249 5.63 -18.25 -1.62
C MET A 249 6.21 -17.24 -0.63
N ARG A 250 6.03 -15.94 -0.89
CA ARG A 250 6.45 -14.90 0.06
C ARG A 250 5.41 -14.79 1.16
N THR A 251 5.84 -14.86 2.41
CA THR A 251 4.95 -14.74 3.57
C THR A 251 5.19 -13.44 4.34
N ARG A 252 4.12 -12.81 4.80
CA ARG A 252 4.16 -11.73 5.81
C ARG A 252 3.77 -12.31 7.18
N ARG A 253 4.41 -11.83 8.24
CA ARG A 253 4.07 -12.24 9.62
C ARG A 253 2.73 -11.63 10.07
N PRO A 254 1.98 -12.33 10.92
CA PRO A 254 0.76 -11.78 11.53
C PRO A 254 1.07 -10.57 12.41
N ARG A 255 0.08 -9.73 12.64
CA ARG A 255 0.17 -8.57 13.55
C ARG A 255 -1.17 -8.25 14.19
N SER A 256 -1.11 -7.66 15.37
CA SER A 256 -2.27 -7.06 16.05
C SER A 256 -2.11 -5.54 16.11
N TYR A 257 -3.21 -4.80 15.99
CA TYR A 257 -3.23 -3.36 16.18
C TYR A 257 -4.50 -2.93 16.90
N MET A 258 -4.46 -1.82 17.62
CA MET A 258 -5.61 -1.25 18.30
C MET A 258 -6.32 -0.25 17.39
N THR A 259 -7.64 -0.37 17.23
CA THR A 259 -8.48 0.60 16.51
C THR A 259 -9.82 0.70 17.21
N TYR A 260 -10.29 1.95 17.46
CA TYR A 260 -11.56 2.21 18.16
C TYR A 260 -11.73 1.45 19.49
N GLY A 261 -10.66 1.33 20.28
CA GLY A 261 -10.72 0.59 21.55
C GLY A 261 -10.64 -0.94 21.42
N GLN A 262 -10.67 -1.48 20.20
CA GLN A 262 -10.59 -2.92 19.94
C GLN A 262 -9.21 -3.34 19.44
N ILE A 263 -8.76 -4.54 19.83
CA ILE A 263 -7.55 -5.17 19.29
C ILE A 263 -7.97 -6.01 18.09
N VAL A 264 -7.58 -5.58 16.90
CA VAL A 264 -7.81 -6.32 15.66
C VAL A 264 -6.57 -7.14 15.35
N TYR A 265 -6.75 -8.44 15.15
CA TYR A 265 -5.73 -9.35 14.67
C TYR A 265 -5.83 -9.50 13.15
N THR A 266 -4.69 -9.39 12.47
CA THR A 266 -4.58 -9.74 11.05
C THR A 266 -3.65 -10.94 10.93
N ALA A 267 -4.11 -11.97 10.23
CA ALA A 267 -3.27 -13.11 9.94
C ALA A 267 -2.05 -12.67 9.10
N GLY A 268 -1.09 -13.57 8.93
CA GLY A 268 -0.03 -13.35 7.96
C GLY A 268 -0.59 -13.12 6.54
N GLY A 269 0.30 -13.05 5.56
CA GLY A 269 -0.15 -12.96 4.17
C GLY A 269 0.71 -13.81 3.28
N SER A 270 0.09 -14.67 2.48
CA SER A 270 0.74 -15.46 1.44
C SER A 270 0.61 -14.73 0.10
N TYR A 271 1.75 -14.37 -0.49
CA TYR A 271 1.81 -13.63 -1.75
C TYR A 271 2.33 -14.53 -2.86
N LEU A 272 1.53 -14.63 -3.92
CA LEU A 272 1.87 -15.32 -5.15
C LEU A 272 2.43 -14.34 -6.20
N ARG A 273 3.13 -14.90 -7.18
CA ARG A 273 3.77 -14.18 -8.27
C ARG A 273 3.16 -14.58 -9.59
N GLY A 274 2.70 -13.58 -10.34
CA GLY A 274 2.02 -13.74 -11.62
C GLY A 274 0.56 -14.12 -11.56
N ARG A 275 0.03 -14.39 -10.36
CA ARG A 275 -1.40 -14.47 -10.06
C ARG A 275 -1.66 -13.90 -8.67
N TRP A 276 -2.91 -13.60 -8.34
CA TRP A 276 -3.30 -13.06 -7.05
C TRP A 276 -3.79 -14.16 -6.12
N HIS A 277 -3.32 -14.15 -4.88
CA HIS A 277 -3.94 -14.91 -3.79
C HIS A 277 -4.74 -13.96 -2.89
N LEU A 278 -6.05 -14.22 -2.82
CA LEU A 278 -7.00 -13.47 -2.03
C LEU A 278 -7.64 -14.42 -1.01
N ASP A 279 -7.56 -14.06 0.27
CA ASP A 279 -8.20 -14.79 1.36
C ASP A 279 -9.46 -14.04 1.77
N THR A 280 -10.62 -14.64 1.56
CA THR A 280 -11.93 -14.04 1.86
C THR A 280 -12.14 -13.87 3.35
N ALA A 281 -11.53 -14.72 4.19
CA ALA A 281 -11.65 -14.67 5.65
C ALA A 281 -10.63 -13.73 6.32
N ASN A 282 -9.69 -13.17 5.55
CA ASN A 282 -8.64 -12.27 6.03
C ASN A 282 -8.63 -10.94 5.24
N SER A 283 -9.82 -10.49 4.82
CA SER A 283 -9.98 -9.26 4.05
C SER A 283 -11.27 -8.52 4.40
N PHE A 284 -11.17 -7.51 5.26
CA PHE A 284 -12.29 -6.62 5.62
C PHE A 284 -12.96 -6.02 4.37
N THR A 285 -12.16 -5.54 3.41
CA THR A 285 -12.70 -4.99 2.16
C THR A 285 -13.49 -6.01 1.35
N TYR A 286 -13.03 -7.27 1.31
CA TYR A 286 -13.74 -8.31 0.59
C TYR A 286 -15.04 -8.70 1.31
N GLU A 287 -15.04 -8.72 2.64
CA GLU A 287 -16.24 -8.98 3.44
C GLU A 287 -17.34 -7.94 3.19
N GLU A 288 -16.97 -6.66 3.11
CA GLU A 288 -17.92 -5.56 2.94
C GLU A 288 -18.35 -5.31 1.48
N ALA A 289 -17.47 -5.59 0.50
CA ALA A 289 -17.67 -5.16 -0.89
C ALA A 289 -17.25 -6.19 -1.95
N GLU A 290 -16.97 -7.42 -1.52
CA GLU A 290 -16.54 -8.55 -2.35
C GLU A 290 -15.35 -8.23 -3.27
N LEU A 291 -15.19 -9.01 -4.34
CA LEU A 291 -14.12 -8.82 -5.31
C LEU A 291 -14.23 -7.45 -6.03
N PRO A 292 -15.38 -7.00 -6.54
CA PRO A 292 -15.47 -5.73 -7.27
C PRO A 292 -15.01 -4.52 -6.45
N GLY A 293 -15.45 -4.40 -5.18
CA GLY A 293 -15.04 -3.31 -4.30
C GLY A 293 -13.56 -3.35 -3.94
N LEU A 294 -13.01 -4.56 -3.72
CA LEU A 294 -11.57 -4.73 -3.51
C LEU A 294 -10.75 -4.27 -4.72
N LEU A 295 -11.17 -4.65 -5.92
CA LEU A 295 -10.51 -4.29 -7.17
C LEU A 295 -10.57 -2.77 -7.40
N GLU A 296 -11.71 -2.15 -7.15
CA GLU A 296 -11.91 -0.71 -7.23
C GLU A 296 -10.98 0.05 -6.27
N LEU A 297 -10.91 -0.35 -5.00
CA LEU A 297 -10.00 0.27 -4.03
C LEU A 297 -8.53 0.11 -4.44
N ALA A 298 -8.14 -1.05 -4.98
CA ALA A 298 -6.78 -1.26 -5.46
C ALA A 298 -6.44 -0.34 -6.66
N ARG A 299 -7.42 -0.12 -7.54
CA ARG A 299 -7.35 0.78 -8.69
C ARG A 299 -7.15 2.23 -8.25
N LEU A 300 -8.07 2.75 -7.43
CA LEU A 300 -8.02 4.12 -6.90
C LEU A 300 -6.77 4.37 -6.06
N GLY A 301 -6.40 3.42 -5.21
CA GLY A 301 -5.23 3.52 -4.35
C GLY A 301 -3.89 3.34 -5.06
N ARG A 302 -3.87 2.90 -6.33
CA ARG A 302 -2.64 2.47 -7.04
C ARG A 302 -1.79 1.49 -6.22
N MET A 303 -2.44 0.51 -5.61
CA MET A 303 -1.80 -0.49 -4.75
C MET A 303 -1.94 -1.89 -5.35
N PRO A 304 -0.92 -2.77 -5.25
CA PRO A 304 -1.07 -4.15 -5.68
C PRO A 304 -2.27 -4.84 -4.99
N VAL A 305 -3.13 -5.52 -5.76
CA VAL A 305 -4.40 -6.11 -5.26
C VAL A 305 -4.21 -7.02 -4.04
N GLN A 306 -3.20 -7.90 -4.08
CA GLN A 306 -2.88 -8.77 -2.93
C GLN A 306 -2.51 -8.00 -1.65
N HIS A 307 -1.95 -6.79 -1.79
CA HIS A 307 -1.66 -5.91 -0.66
C HIS A 307 -2.95 -5.26 -0.18
N THR A 308 -3.73 -4.67 -1.07
CA THR A 308 -5.00 -3.99 -0.75
C THR A 308 -5.96 -4.91 0.02
N ALA A 309 -6.02 -6.19 -0.36
CA ALA A 309 -6.84 -7.20 0.29
C ALA A 309 -6.53 -7.38 1.80
N ARG A 310 -5.32 -7.03 2.23
CA ARG A 310 -4.82 -7.25 3.61
C ARG A 310 -4.58 -5.95 4.37
N THR A 311 -5.16 -4.85 3.90
CA THR A 311 -5.02 -3.52 4.50
C THR A 311 -6.38 -2.86 4.71
N SER A 312 -6.43 -1.91 5.63
CA SER A 312 -7.64 -1.13 5.87
C SER A 312 -7.92 -0.15 4.72
N VAL A 313 -9.19 0.23 4.56
CA VAL A 313 -9.62 1.28 3.63
C VAL A 313 -8.83 2.58 3.86
N GLY A 314 -8.55 2.94 5.12
CA GLY A 314 -7.73 4.10 5.45
C GLY A 314 -6.30 4.03 4.90
N THR A 315 -5.73 2.82 4.72
CA THR A 315 -4.43 2.65 4.05
C THR A 315 -4.54 2.99 2.57
N THR A 316 -5.61 2.56 1.92
CA THR A 316 -5.89 2.90 0.52
C THR A 316 -6.07 4.40 0.33
N ILE A 317 -6.84 5.07 1.20
CA ILE A 317 -7.00 6.54 1.18
C ILE A 317 -5.65 7.23 1.38
N THR A 318 -4.84 6.76 2.34
CA THR A 318 -3.48 7.27 2.54
C THR A 318 -2.65 7.10 1.26
N SER A 319 -2.76 5.96 0.57
CA SER A 319 -2.08 5.74 -0.70
C SER A 319 -2.49 6.74 -1.79
N MET A 320 -3.77 7.12 -1.88
CA MET A 320 -4.23 8.16 -2.80
C MET A 320 -3.60 9.52 -2.48
N GLN A 321 -3.45 9.85 -1.20
CA GLN A 321 -2.76 11.07 -0.75
C GLN A 321 -1.26 11.05 -1.06
N LEU A 322 -0.61 9.90 -0.87
CA LEU A 322 0.80 9.70 -1.21
C LEU A 322 1.02 9.78 -2.73
N ASP A 323 0.13 9.20 -3.54
CA ASP A 323 0.20 9.32 -5.00
C ASP A 323 0.08 10.80 -5.42
N GLN A 324 -0.93 11.52 -4.92
CA GLN A 324 -1.10 12.94 -5.24
C GLN A 324 0.14 13.77 -4.84
N ALA A 325 0.70 13.53 -3.65
CA ALA A 325 1.95 14.18 -3.22
C ALA A 325 3.13 13.82 -4.13
N TYR A 326 3.26 12.55 -4.52
CA TYR A 326 4.31 12.06 -5.40
C TYR A 326 4.22 12.70 -6.80
N GLN A 327 3.01 12.80 -7.38
CA GLN A 327 2.79 13.45 -8.67
C GLN A 327 3.11 14.95 -8.64
N GLU A 328 2.89 15.61 -7.51
CA GLU A 328 3.18 17.04 -7.30
C GLU A 328 4.64 17.31 -6.93
N GLY A 329 5.48 16.27 -6.83
CA GLY A 329 6.88 16.42 -6.42
C GLY A 329 7.04 16.84 -4.95
N ILE A 330 6.01 16.62 -4.13
CA ILE A 330 6.02 16.85 -2.68
C ILE A 330 6.74 15.70 -1.99
N LEU A 331 7.67 16.05 -1.08
CA LEU A 331 8.40 15.10 -0.26
C LEU A 331 7.48 14.40 0.73
N ILE A 332 7.56 13.07 0.78
CA ILE A 332 6.78 12.21 1.69
C ILE A 332 7.68 11.83 2.88
N PRO A 333 7.45 12.36 4.09
CA PRO A 333 8.33 12.11 5.23
C PRO A 333 8.25 10.67 5.72
N TRP A 334 9.40 10.07 6.05
CA TRP A 334 9.47 8.68 6.55
C TRP A 334 8.76 8.48 7.88
N ARG A 335 8.89 9.44 8.81
CA ARG A 335 8.30 9.36 10.15
C ARG A 335 7.44 10.58 10.39
N LYS A 336 6.27 10.36 11.00
CA LYS A 336 5.42 11.39 11.58
C LYS A 336 6.11 11.94 12.84
N SER A 337 7.19 12.69 12.67
CA SER A 337 8.04 13.13 13.77
C SER A 337 7.88 14.60 14.09
N ARG A 338 6.89 15.29 13.50
CA ARG A 338 6.55 16.65 13.90
C ARG A 338 5.47 16.58 14.99
N PRO A 339 5.83 16.84 16.26
CA PRO A 339 4.82 17.00 17.28
C PRO A 339 3.95 18.21 16.96
N GLU A 340 2.72 18.22 17.49
CA GLU A 340 1.89 19.42 17.46
C GLU A 340 2.60 20.58 18.15
N ALA A 341 2.24 21.81 17.78
CA ALA A 341 2.67 22.98 18.52
C ALA A 341 2.20 22.88 19.97
N PHE A 342 2.95 23.48 20.89
CA PHE A 342 2.58 23.49 22.30
C PHE A 342 1.15 24.05 22.48
N LYS A 343 0.34 23.35 23.27
CA LYS A 343 -1.01 23.74 23.68
C LYS A 343 -1.04 23.83 25.20
N SER A 344 -1.70 24.85 25.75
CA SER A 344 -1.93 24.90 27.20
C SER A 344 -2.93 23.80 27.60
N GLY A 345 -2.97 23.43 28.89
CA GLY A 345 -3.96 22.46 29.38
C GLY A 345 -5.41 22.90 29.12
N SER A 346 -5.68 24.21 29.20
CA SER A 346 -6.97 24.79 28.83
C SER A 346 -7.28 24.65 27.34
N ASP A 347 -6.28 24.84 26.47
CA ASP A 347 -6.47 24.66 25.03
C ASP A 347 -6.78 23.20 24.70
N LEU A 348 -6.11 22.25 25.34
CA LEU A 348 -6.39 20.82 25.15
C LEU A 348 -7.83 20.47 25.56
N LEU A 349 -8.30 20.94 26.73
CA LEU A 349 -9.68 20.70 27.18
C LEU A 349 -10.73 21.34 26.26
N LEU A 350 -10.39 22.44 25.60
CA LEU A 350 -11.27 23.11 24.65
C LEU A 350 -11.26 22.42 23.27
N THR A 351 -10.08 22.00 22.79
CA THR A 351 -9.86 21.51 21.43
C THR A 351 -10.08 20.01 21.26
N ASP A 352 -9.76 19.18 22.26
CA ASP A 352 -9.87 17.72 22.20
C ASP A 352 -11.20 17.21 22.78
N ARG A 353 -12.29 17.93 22.54
CA ARG A 353 -13.63 17.48 22.92
C ARG A 353 -14.06 16.35 21.98
N GLY A 354 -14.48 15.23 22.57
CA GLY A 354 -15.10 14.14 21.84
C GLY A 354 -16.46 14.52 21.24
N GLY A 355 -17.08 13.57 20.54
CA GLY A 355 -18.45 13.75 20.05
C GLY A 355 -19.43 14.02 21.18
N LEU A 356 -20.41 14.89 20.92
CA LEU A 356 -21.51 15.12 21.84
C LEU A 356 -22.40 13.87 21.90
N THR A 357 -22.60 13.32 23.09
CA THR A 357 -23.54 12.23 23.34
C THR A 357 -24.68 12.74 24.22
N TYR A 358 -25.91 12.46 23.80
CA TYR A 358 -27.08 12.68 24.66
C TYR A 358 -27.28 11.45 25.53
N THR A 359 -27.64 11.65 26.80
CA THR A 359 -28.05 10.55 27.67
C THR A 359 -29.29 9.89 27.08
N PRO A 360 -29.26 8.61 26.70
CA PRO A 360 -30.42 7.95 26.12
C PRO A 360 -31.51 7.79 27.18
N LEU A 361 -32.76 7.89 26.76
CA LEU A 361 -33.89 7.52 27.61
C LEU A 361 -33.88 6.00 27.77
N ILE A 362 -33.79 5.51 29.00
CA ILE A 362 -33.74 4.07 29.28
C ILE A 362 -35.14 3.46 29.09
N GLY A 363 -35.25 2.43 28.26
CA GLY A 363 -36.52 1.74 28.00
C GLY A 363 -36.47 0.91 26.73
N ALA A 364 -37.55 0.14 26.50
CA ALA A 364 -37.81 -0.50 25.22
C ALA A 364 -38.72 0.42 24.40
N TYR A 365 -38.29 0.75 23.19
CA TYR A 365 -39.02 1.65 22.29
C TYR A 365 -39.25 0.96 20.96
N GLU A 366 -40.47 1.11 20.44
CA GLU A 366 -40.81 0.76 19.07
C GLU A 366 -40.89 2.04 18.23
N ARG A 367 -40.81 1.91 16.89
CA ARG A 367 -40.93 3.03 15.94
C ARG A 367 -39.86 4.11 16.08
N VAL A 368 -38.60 3.71 16.25
CA VAL A 368 -37.44 4.60 16.29
C VAL A 368 -36.87 4.78 14.88
N GLY A 369 -36.57 6.02 14.49
CA GLY A 369 -35.84 6.34 13.26
C GLY A 369 -34.40 6.75 13.56
N GLU A 370 -33.46 6.25 12.78
CA GLU A 370 -32.04 6.60 12.86
C GLU A 370 -31.67 7.54 11.71
N LEU A 371 -30.92 8.60 12.04
CA LEU A 371 -30.37 9.55 11.07
C LEU A 371 -28.87 9.62 11.29
N ASP A 372 -28.09 9.31 10.24
CA ASP A 372 -26.64 9.35 10.28
C ASP A 372 -26.06 10.26 9.18
N PHE A 373 -24.93 10.89 9.49
CA PHE A 373 -24.13 11.66 8.54
C PHE A 373 -23.13 10.74 7.85
N ALA A 374 -23.46 10.34 6.64
CA ALA A 374 -22.59 9.49 5.86
C ALA A 374 -21.20 10.13 5.64
N ALA A 375 -20.15 9.48 6.15
CA ALA A 375 -18.77 9.97 6.07
C ALA A 375 -18.57 11.41 6.59
N MET A 376 -19.14 11.73 7.75
CA MET A 376 -19.08 13.06 8.38
C MET A 376 -17.67 13.68 8.37
N TYR A 377 -16.66 12.97 8.88
CA TYR A 377 -15.29 13.51 8.98
C TYR A 377 -14.66 13.80 7.60
N PRO A 378 -14.64 12.87 6.62
CA PRO A 378 -14.22 13.20 5.27
C PRO A 378 -14.95 14.39 4.65
N ALA A 379 -16.28 14.48 4.83
CA ALA A 379 -17.07 15.59 4.31
C ALA A 379 -16.66 16.92 4.95
N MET A 380 -16.43 16.96 6.27
CA MET A 380 -15.91 18.15 6.95
C MET A 380 -14.51 18.51 6.46
N MET A 381 -13.62 17.53 6.30
CA MET A 381 -12.25 17.77 5.82
C MET A 381 -12.27 18.39 4.42
N SER A 382 -13.08 17.85 3.51
CA SER A 382 -13.25 18.38 2.16
C SER A 382 -13.87 19.78 2.18
N ARG A 383 -15.04 19.94 2.82
CA ARG A 383 -15.83 21.18 2.83
C ARG A 383 -15.12 22.35 3.49
N TYR A 384 -14.44 22.11 4.62
CA TYR A 384 -13.77 23.16 5.39
C TYR A 384 -12.27 23.24 5.12
N ASN A 385 -11.77 22.49 4.12
CA ASN A 385 -10.37 22.52 3.72
C ASN A 385 -9.40 22.15 4.86
N ILE A 386 -9.70 21.09 5.60
CA ILE A 386 -8.89 20.64 6.75
C ILE A 386 -7.76 19.72 6.27
N SER A 387 -6.53 20.22 6.38
CA SER A 387 -5.28 19.52 6.04
C SER A 387 -4.14 20.10 6.88
N GLN A 388 -3.03 19.37 7.02
CA GLN A 388 -1.92 19.80 7.89
C GLN A 388 -1.35 21.18 7.50
N GLU A 389 -1.25 21.45 6.21
CA GLU A 389 -0.73 22.69 5.63
C GLU A 389 -1.77 23.80 5.53
N THR A 390 -3.05 23.54 5.80
CA THR A 390 -4.12 24.54 5.75
C THR A 390 -4.54 25.00 7.14
N VAL A 391 -4.35 24.17 8.18
CA VAL A 391 -4.55 24.56 9.58
C VAL A 391 -3.49 25.58 10.01
N ASN A 392 -3.94 26.66 10.64
CA ASN A 392 -3.12 27.73 11.19
C ASN A 392 -2.14 28.36 10.19
N CYS A 393 -2.54 28.43 8.91
CA CYS A 393 -1.70 28.98 7.85
C CYS A 393 -1.33 30.45 8.07
N ALA A 394 -0.14 30.88 7.64
CA ALA A 394 0.30 32.27 7.83
C ALA A 394 -0.61 33.30 7.13
N CYS A 395 -1.19 32.94 5.98
CA CYS A 395 -1.90 33.89 5.12
C CYS A 395 -3.33 34.27 5.56
N CYS A 396 -3.94 33.51 6.49
CA CYS A 396 -5.31 33.74 6.96
C CYS A 396 -5.37 34.00 8.47
N ARG A 397 -4.24 34.34 9.10
CA ARG A 397 -4.16 34.57 10.56
C ARG A 397 -5.17 35.60 11.06
N ASP A 398 -5.30 36.70 10.32
CA ASP A 398 -6.12 37.84 10.72
C ASP A 398 -7.47 37.88 9.98
N ASP A 399 -7.82 36.83 9.23
CA ASP A 399 -9.13 36.71 8.55
C ASP A 399 -10.17 36.16 9.55
N PRO A 400 -11.18 36.97 9.98
CA PRO A 400 -12.21 36.51 10.89
C PRO A 400 -13.03 35.34 10.35
N ALA A 401 -13.20 35.27 9.02
CA ALA A 401 -13.99 34.23 8.37
C ALA A 401 -13.20 32.92 8.14
N ALA A 402 -11.89 32.90 8.44
CA ALA A 402 -11.08 31.69 8.47
C ALA A 402 -11.12 30.95 9.81
N ARG A 403 -11.69 31.57 10.87
CA ARG A 403 -11.69 31.02 12.23
C ARG A 403 -12.58 29.78 12.35
N VAL A 404 -12.10 28.80 13.11
CA VAL A 404 -12.89 27.62 13.48
C VAL A 404 -13.75 27.97 14.69
N PRO A 405 -15.07 27.71 14.66
CA PRO A 405 -15.95 28.01 15.79
C PRO A 405 -15.53 27.30 17.07
N GLY A 406 -15.45 28.05 18.18
CA GLY A 406 -15.23 27.50 19.52
C GLY A 406 -13.80 27.07 19.87
N ILE A 407 -12.84 27.19 18.96
CA ILE A 407 -11.43 26.80 19.20
C ILE A 407 -10.44 27.81 18.58
N PRO A 408 -9.20 27.94 19.11
CA PRO A 408 -8.21 28.91 18.64
C PRO A 408 -7.47 28.44 17.38
N HIS A 409 -8.22 28.01 16.36
CA HIS A 409 -7.69 27.57 15.07
C HIS A 409 -8.30 28.34 13.91
N HIS A 410 -7.58 28.40 12.80
CA HIS A 410 -8.09 28.92 11.53
C HIS A 410 -7.70 28.02 10.37
N LEU A 411 -8.51 28.03 9.32
CA LEU A 411 -8.35 27.18 8.14
C LEU A 411 -8.07 28.05 6.92
N CYS A 412 -7.15 27.61 6.07
CA CYS A 412 -6.77 28.37 4.89
C CYS A 412 -7.93 28.51 3.91
N ARG A 413 -8.18 29.74 3.45
CA ARG A 413 -9.18 30.05 2.41
C ARG A 413 -8.56 30.42 1.06
N ARG A 414 -7.22 30.48 0.98
CA ARG A 414 -6.49 30.91 -0.23
C ARG A 414 -5.94 29.76 -1.08
N ARG A 415 -5.68 28.60 -0.46
CA ARG A 415 -5.19 27.40 -1.14
C ARG A 415 -5.93 26.17 -0.64
N GLN A 416 -6.18 25.21 -1.53
CA GLN A 416 -6.76 23.93 -1.16
C GLN A 416 -5.67 22.96 -0.67
N GLY A 417 -5.95 22.24 0.41
CA GLY A 417 -5.04 21.25 0.97
C GLY A 417 -4.99 19.95 0.17
N LEU A 418 -3.93 19.17 0.38
CA LEU A 418 -3.71 17.84 -0.18
C LEU A 418 -4.84 16.87 0.21
N ILE A 419 -5.19 16.81 1.49
CA ILE A 419 -6.24 15.91 1.98
C ILE A 419 -7.61 16.25 1.34
N PRO A 420 -8.12 17.50 1.40
CA PRO A 420 -9.36 17.91 0.75
C PRO A 420 -9.39 17.63 -0.75
N ARG A 421 -8.30 17.85 -1.48
CA ARG A 421 -8.22 17.58 -2.93
C ARG A 421 -8.43 16.10 -3.26
N VAL A 422 -7.89 15.20 -2.45
CA VAL A 422 -8.03 13.76 -2.65
C VAL A 422 -9.39 13.28 -2.19
N LEU A 423 -9.81 13.67 -0.98
CA LEU A 423 -11.10 13.25 -0.43
C LEU A 423 -12.29 13.81 -1.23
N GLY A 424 -12.19 15.02 -1.78
CA GLY A 424 -13.21 15.58 -2.66
C GLY A 424 -13.53 14.65 -3.82
N ARG A 425 -12.51 14.16 -4.53
CA ARG A 425 -12.71 13.19 -5.63
C ARG A 425 -13.34 11.87 -5.19
N VAL A 426 -13.00 11.39 -3.99
CA VAL A 426 -13.58 10.16 -3.44
C VAL A 426 -15.05 10.38 -3.08
N LEU A 427 -15.39 11.54 -2.52
CA LEU A 427 -16.76 11.91 -2.16
C LEU A 427 -17.63 12.14 -3.40
N ASP A 428 -17.10 12.79 -4.44
CA ASP A 428 -17.83 13.06 -5.68
C ASP A 428 -18.11 11.79 -6.49
N ARG A 429 -17.27 10.77 -6.33
CA ARG A 429 -17.41 9.47 -7.00
C ARG A 429 -18.43 8.56 -6.33
N ARG A 430 -18.62 8.72 -5.02
CA ARG A 430 -19.59 7.95 -4.24
C ARG A 430 -21.01 8.32 -4.67
#